data_AF-A0AA38ZEQ1-F1
#
_entry.id   AF-A0AA38ZEQ1-F1
#
_cell.length_a   1.000
_cell.length_b   1.000
_cell.length_c   1.000
_cell.angle_alpha   90.00
_cell.angle_beta   90.00
_cell.angle_gamma   90.00
#
_symmetry.space_group_name_H-M   'P 1'
#
loop_
_entity.id
_entity.type
_entity.pdbx_description
1 polymer ?
#
loop_
_entity_poly.entity_id
_entity_poly.type
_entity_poly.pdbx_seq_one_letter_code
_entity_poly.pdbx_strand_id
1 'polypeptide(L)'
;MFEESINHPLLHCEKTWEVWMLLLSLFGVSWVFPFSVKETLLGWRGSFVGKKRKAVWQVGPLCLFWVIWKARNKIAFEDNVLSIQRLKTSFVHLLWSETKLWIKGGPSTLIDFIEWVGLR
;
A
#
# COMPACT_ATOMS: atom_id res chain seq x y z
N MET A 1 -9.06 -20.87 -20.36
CA MET A 1 -9.28 -19.92 -19.24
C MET A 1 -7.98 -19.87 -18.47
N PHE A 2 -7.12 -18.89 -18.74
CA PHE A 2 -5.85 -18.76 -18.03
C PHE A 2 -6.16 -18.31 -16.61
N GLU A 3 -5.79 -19.14 -15.65
CA GLU A 3 -5.85 -18.83 -14.23
C GLU A 3 -4.98 -17.60 -14.00
N GLU A 4 -5.60 -16.44 -13.76
CA GLU A 4 -4.88 -15.20 -13.48
C GLU A 4 -4.09 -15.43 -12.18
N SER A 5 -2.78 -15.66 -12.29
CA SER A 5 -1.92 -15.86 -11.13
C SER A 5 -2.03 -14.65 -10.19
N ILE A 6 -2.09 -14.89 -8.88
CA ILE A 6 -2.20 -13.88 -7.81
C ILE A 6 -1.21 -12.70 -7.99
N ASN A 7 -0.07 -12.96 -8.64
CA ASN A 7 0.94 -11.94 -8.92
C ASN A 7 0.45 -10.84 -9.87
N HIS A 8 -0.35 -11.17 -10.89
CA HIS A 8 -0.80 -10.17 -11.85
C HIS A 8 -1.75 -9.13 -11.22
N PRO A 9 -2.80 -9.51 -10.46
CA PRO A 9 -3.65 -8.58 -9.73
C PRO A 9 -2.93 -7.73 -8.69
N LEU A 10 -1.99 -8.33 -7.95
CA LEU A 10 -1.40 -7.73 -6.74
C LEU A 10 -0.07 -7.02 -6.97
N LEU A 11 0.58 -7.22 -8.12
CA LEU A 11 1.84 -6.56 -8.48
C LEU A 11 1.78 -5.89 -9.85
N HIS A 12 1.35 -6.62 -10.87
CA HIS A 12 1.61 -6.23 -12.27
C HIS A 12 0.44 -5.53 -12.98
N CYS A 13 -0.73 -5.45 -12.35
CA CYS A 13 -1.83 -4.64 -12.85
C CYS A 13 -1.46 -3.15 -12.76
N GLU A 14 -1.67 -2.39 -13.84
CA GLU A 14 -1.37 -0.95 -13.94
C GLU A 14 -1.90 -0.13 -12.75
N LYS A 15 -3.14 -0.40 -12.34
CA LYS A 15 -3.76 0.30 -11.20
C LYS A 15 -3.10 -0.06 -9.86
N THR A 16 -2.68 -1.30 -9.71
CA THR A 16 -1.96 -1.77 -8.52
C THR A 16 -0.57 -1.18 -8.44
N TRP A 17 0.12 -1.14 -9.59
CA TRP A 17 1.42 -0.50 -9.73
C TRP A 17 1.41 0.95 -9.27
N GLU A 18 0.39 1.72 -9.65
CA GLU A 18 0.25 3.11 -9.20
C GLU A 18 0.11 3.28 -7.68
N VAL A 19 -0.53 2.32 -6.99
CA VAL A 19 -0.63 2.35 -5.52
C VAL A 19 0.69 1.93 -4.88
N TRP A 20 1.41 0.99 -5.48
CA TRP A 20 2.78 0.64 -5.07
C TRP A 20 3.74 1.82 -5.22
N MET A 21 3.70 2.52 -6.35
CA MET A 21 4.50 3.73 -6.55
C MET A 21 4.13 4.81 -5.55
N LEU A 22 2.84 4.97 -5.22
CA LEU A 22 2.42 5.89 -4.16
C LEU A 22 3.04 5.52 -2.81
N LEU A 23 2.95 4.25 -2.39
CA LEU A 23 3.58 3.77 -1.16
C LEU A 23 5.08 4.07 -1.14
N LEU A 24 5.80 3.75 -2.21
CA LEU A 24 7.23 4.01 -2.32
C LEU A 24 7.56 5.50 -2.27
N SER A 25 6.77 6.33 -2.95
CA SER A 25 6.95 7.78 -2.99
C SER A 25 6.76 8.43 -1.62
N LEU A 26 5.81 7.94 -0.81
CA LEU A 26 5.60 8.40 0.56
C LEU A 26 6.86 8.23 1.43
N PHE A 27 7.57 7.12 1.26
CA PHE A 27 8.78 6.84 2.03
C PHE A 27 10.07 7.31 1.33
N GLY A 28 9.97 7.84 0.10
CA GLY A 28 11.12 8.23 -0.70
C GLY A 28 12.06 7.07 -1.06
N VAL A 29 11.52 5.85 -1.18
CA VAL A 29 12.28 4.61 -1.45
C VAL A 29 12.15 4.24 -2.93
N SER A 30 13.27 3.90 -3.57
CA SER A 30 13.26 3.24 -4.88
C SER A 30 13.27 1.72 -4.68
N TRP A 31 12.38 1.01 -5.39
CA TRP A 31 12.23 -0.44 -5.25
C TRP A 31 12.24 -1.13 -6.61
N VAL A 32 12.89 -2.29 -6.67
CA VAL A 32 12.83 -3.20 -7.83
C VAL A 32 11.90 -4.34 -7.45
N PHE A 33 10.78 -4.47 -8.14
CA PHE A 33 9.80 -5.52 -7.86
C PHE A 33 10.27 -6.87 -8.41
N PRO A 34 10.36 -7.91 -7.56
CA PRO A 34 10.55 -9.27 -8.04
C PRO A 34 9.27 -9.79 -8.72
N PHE A 35 9.38 -10.94 -9.36
CA PHE A 35 8.29 -11.48 -10.17
C PHE A 35 7.10 -11.96 -9.32
N SER A 36 7.34 -12.35 -8.06
CA SER A 36 6.31 -12.90 -7.16
C SER A 36 5.99 -12.01 -5.96
N VAL A 37 4.73 -12.05 -5.51
CA VAL A 37 4.25 -11.39 -4.28
C VAL A 37 5.05 -11.88 -3.06
N LYS A 38 5.35 -13.18 -3.04
CA LYS A 38 6.12 -13.81 -1.96
C LYS A 38 7.52 -13.21 -1.86
N GLU A 39 8.25 -13.10 -2.96
CA GLU A 39 9.58 -12.49 -2.98
C GLU A 39 9.52 -11.01 -2.62
N THR A 40 8.49 -10.29 -3.10
CA THR A 40 8.27 -8.88 -2.74
C THR A 40 8.13 -8.74 -1.23
N LEU A 41 7.28 -9.53 -0.59
CA LEU A 41 7.09 -9.51 0.87
C LEU A 41 8.35 -9.93 1.64
N LEU A 42 9.11 -10.91 1.13
CA LEU A 42 10.37 -11.33 1.75
C LEU A 42 11.39 -10.20 1.72
N GLY A 43 11.56 -9.52 0.57
CA GLY A 43 12.41 -8.33 0.47
C GLY A 43 11.92 -7.18 1.35
N TRP A 44 10.59 -7.01 1.46
CA TRP A 44 9.97 -5.94 2.23
C TRP A 44 10.19 -6.01 3.74
N ARG A 45 10.53 -7.19 4.27
CA ARG A 45 10.92 -7.36 5.68
C ARG A 45 12.16 -6.54 6.05
N GLY A 46 12.99 -6.17 5.06
CA GLY A 46 14.06 -5.20 5.24
C GLY A 46 13.52 -3.82 5.66
N SER A 47 14.21 -3.15 6.59
CA SER A 47 13.86 -1.78 6.98
C SER A 47 14.69 -0.80 6.17
N PHE A 48 14.10 -0.26 5.11
CA PHE A 48 14.70 0.83 4.31
C PHE A 48 14.41 2.21 4.90
N VAL A 49 13.67 2.24 6.01
CA VAL A 49 13.19 3.45 6.70
C VAL A 49 13.69 3.48 8.14
N GLY A 50 13.78 4.69 8.72
CA GLY A 50 14.17 4.88 10.12
C GLY A 50 13.23 4.20 11.13
N LYS A 51 13.73 3.95 12.35
CA LYS A 51 13.01 3.21 13.42
C LYS A 51 11.58 3.67 13.65
N LYS A 52 11.34 4.99 13.62
CA LYS A 52 10.02 5.61 13.86
C LYS A 52 8.97 5.20 12.82
N ARG A 53 9.39 5.03 11.56
CA ARG A 53 8.53 4.74 10.40
C ARG A 53 8.44 3.25 10.05
N LYS A 54 9.29 2.42 10.66
CA LYS A 54 9.39 0.97 10.37
C LYS A 54 8.06 0.25 10.49
N ALA A 55 7.27 0.56 11.51
CA ALA A 55 5.96 -0.06 11.70
C ALA A 55 5.02 0.21 10.51
N VAL A 56 4.93 1.48 10.09
CA VAL A 56 4.10 1.91 8.93
C VAL A 56 4.60 1.29 7.63
N TRP A 57 5.92 1.23 7.44
CA TRP A 57 6.52 0.55 6.29
C TRP A 57 6.11 -0.92 6.22
N GLN A 58 6.16 -1.66 7.33
CA GLN A 58 5.82 -3.08 7.35
C GLN A 58 4.33 -3.36 7.07
N VAL A 59 3.42 -2.46 7.48
CA VAL A 59 1.98 -2.61 7.20
C VAL A 59 1.57 -2.11 5.81
N GLY A 60 2.42 -1.36 5.11
CA GLY A 60 2.16 -0.80 3.78
C GLY A 60 1.64 -1.83 2.77
N PRO A 61 2.38 -2.92 2.50
CA PRO A 61 1.93 -3.99 1.59
C PRO A 61 0.60 -4.62 2.00
N LEU A 62 0.38 -4.83 3.31
CA LEU A 62 -0.86 -5.42 3.82
C LEU A 62 -2.06 -4.51 3.54
N CYS A 63 -1.91 -3.20 3.79
CA CYS A 63 -2.92 -2.20 3.46
C CYS A 63 -3.21 -2.16 1.96
N LEU A 64 -2.17 -2.24 1.13
CA LEU A 64 -2.29 -2.25 -0.33
C LEU A 64 -3.08 -3.47 -0.82
N PHE A 65 -2.73 -4.68 -0.36
CA PHE A 65 -3.45 -5.89 -0.73
C PHE A 65 -4.89 -5.88 -0.27
N TRP A 66 -5.16 -5.37 0.93
CA TRP A 66 -6.51 -5.23 1.44
C TRP A 66 -7.38 -4.31 0.58
N VAL A 67 -6.84 -3.14 0.18
CA VAL A 67 -7.58 -2.20 -0.68
C VAL A 67 -7.85 -2.79 -2.05
N ILE A 68 -6.88 -3.49 -2.66
CA ILE A 68 -7.08 -4.15 -3.96
C ILE A 68 -8.14 -5.23 -3.86
N TRP A 69 -8.05 -6.08 -2.83
CA TRP A 69 -9.02 -7.14 -2.59
C TRP A 69 -10.44 -6.57 -2.42
N LYS A 70 -10.59 -5.54 -1.58
CA LYS A 70 -11.87 -4.87 -1.35
C LYS A 70 -12.42 -4.26 -2.65
N ALA A 71 -11.56 -3.66 -3.45
CA ALA A 71 -11.96 -3.04 -4.71
C ALA A 71 -12.39 -4.09 -5.75
N ARG A 72 -11.68 -5.23 -5.86
CA ARG A 72 -12.09 -6.36 -6.72
C ARG A 72 -13.43 -6.95 -6.30
N ASN A 73 -13.64 -7.15 -5.00
CA ASN A 73 -14.93 -7.62 -4.50
C ASN A 73 -16.05 -6.65 -4.84
N LYS A 74 -15.82 -5.35 -4.70
CA LYS A 74 -16.82 -4.35 -5.03
C LYS A 74 -17.24 -4.39 -6.50
N ILE A 75 -16.29 -4.60 -7.42
CA ILE A 75 -16.60 -4.77 -8.85
C ILE A 75 -17.44 -6.03 -9.06
N ALA A 76 -17.07 -7.14 -8.42
CA ALA A 76 -17.75 -8.42 -8.60
C ALA A 76 -19.20 -8.43 -8.07
N PHE A 77 -19.49 -7.67 -6.99
CA PHE A 77 -20.80 -7.70 -6.33
C PHE A 77 -21.67 -6.45 -6.58
N GLU A 78 -21.08 -5.31 -6.94
CA GLU A 78 -21.80 -4.02 -7.02
C GLU A 78 -21.65 -3.33 -8.39
N ASP A 79 -21.08 -4.01 -9.40
CA ASP A 79 -20.86 -3.50 -10.78
C ASP A 79 -20.23 -2.09 -10.82
N ASN A 80 -19.31 -1.82 -9.90
CA ASN A 80 -18.72 -0.50 -9.72
C ASN A 80 -17.47 -0.33 -10.59
N VAL A 81 -17.25 0.86 -11.16
CA VAL A 81 -16.04 1.15 -11.92
C VAL A 81 -14.87 1.48 -10.98
N LEU A 82 -13.75 0.79 -11.19
CA LEU A 82 -12.52 0.98 -10.43
C LEU A 82 -11.81 2.28 -10.82
N SER A 83 -11.96 3.33 -10.02
CA SER A 83 -11.20 4.58 -10.14
C SER A 83 -9.87 4.49 -9.39
N ILE A 84 -8.76 4.80 -10.08
CA ILE A 84 -7.42 4.82 -9.48
C ILE A 84 -7.30 5.85 -8.36
N GLN A 85 -7.96 7.01 -8.49
CA GLN A 85 -7.98 8.02 -7.44
C GLN A 85 -8.64 7.48 -6.17
N ARG A 86 -9.78 6.77 -6.30
CA ARG A 86 -10.45 6.14 -5.14
C ARG A 86 -9.57 5.09 -4.48
N LEU A 87 -8.80 4.33 -5.26
CA LEU A 87 -7.83 3.34 -4.77
C LEU A 87 -6.72 4.01 -3.97
N LYS A 88 -6.07 5.04 -4.53
CA LYS A 88 -5.02 5.81 -3.85
C LYS A 88 -5.53 6.44 -2.56
N THR A 89 -6.69 7.08 -2.59
CA THR A 89 -7.31 7.68 -1.41
C THR A 89 -7.63 6.64 -0.34
N SER A 90 -8.25 5.51 -0.72
CA SER A 90 -8.55 4.42 0.22
C SER A 90 -7.30 3.84 0.88
N PHE A 91 -6.22 3.71 0.10
CA PHE A 91 -4.93 3.24 0.59
C PHE A 91 -4.31 4.19 1.62
N VAL A 92 -4.24 5.50 1.32
CA VAL A 92 -3.66 6.48 2.25
C VAL A 92 -4.47 6.57 3.55
N HIS A 93 -5.80 6.56 3.47
CA HIS A 93 -6.65 6.56 4.66
C HIS A 93 -6.47 5.30 5.51
N LEU A 94 -6.39 4.13 4.89
CA LEU A 94 -6.17 2.87 5.61
C LEU A 94 -4.81 2.87 6.29
N LEU A 95 -3.75 3.28 5.58
CA LEU A 95 -2.40 3.34 6.12
C LEU A 95 -2.30 4.31 7.31
N TRP A 96 -2.97 5.46 7.23
CA TRP A 96 -3.07 6.41 8.33
C TRP A 96 -3.84 5.85 9.52
N SER A 97 -4.98 5.18 9.28
CA SER A 97 -5.79 4.53 10.32
C SER A 97 -4.98 3.49 11.08
N GLU A 98 -4.27 2.62 10.36
CA GLU A 98 -3.38 1.64 10.99
C GLU A 98 -2.30 2.33 11.82
N THR A 99 -1.68 3.39 11.29
CA THR A 99 -0.64 4.14 12.02
C THR A 99 -1.14 4.67 13.37
N LYS A 100 -2.39 5.16 13.43
CA LYS A 100 -3.00 5.63 14.69
C LYS A 100 -3.20 4.53 15.72
N LEU A 101 -3.48 3.30 15.29
CA LEU A 101 -3.69 2.17 16.19
C LEU A 101 -2.39 1.72 16.86
N TRP A 102 -1.27 1.80 16.14
CA TRP A 102 0.01 1.24 16.59
C TRP A 102 0.99 2.27 17.16
N ILE A 103 0.88 3.56 16.80
CA ILE A 103 1.85 4.60 17.19
C ILE A 103 1.22 5.62 18.16
N LYS A 104 1.52 5.46 19.46
CA LYS A 104 1.19 6.47 20.48
C LYS A 104 1.98 7.76 20.23
N GLY A 105 1.29 8.90 20.17
CA GLY A 105 1.90 10.19 19.83
C GLY A 105 2.24 10.35 18.33
N GLY A 106 1.62 9.53 17.47
CA GLY A 106 1.70 9.68 16.03
C GLY A 106 0.93 10.91 15.50
N PRO A 107 1.00 11.16 14.19
CA PRO A 107 0.33 12.28 13.53
C PRO A 107 -1.20 12.26 13.76
N SER A 108 -1.77 13.40 14.15
CA SER A 108 -3.18 13.54 14.55
C SER A 108 -4.11 13.73 13.35
N THR A 109 -3.65 14.43 12.30
CA THR A 109 -4.37 14.61 11.04
C THR A 109 -3.77 13.79 9.90
N LEU A 110 -4.48 13.72 8.78
CA LEU A 110 -3.98 13.06 7.55
C LEU A 110 -2.81 13.84 6.94
N ILE A 111 -2.84 15.18 7.02
CA ILE A 111 -1.78 16.05 6.49
C ILE A 111 -0.51 15.83 7.31
N ASP A 112 -0.62 15.89 8.64
CA ASP A 112 0.52 15.63 9.53
C ASP A 112 1.10 14.24 9.28
N PHE A 113 0.26 13.27 8.92
CA PHE A 113 0.72 11.92 8.59
C PHE A 113 1.54 11.87 7.32
N ILE A 114 1.06 12.50 6.24
CA ILE A 114 1.79 12.55 4.97
C ILE A 114 3.13 13.27 5.18
N GLU A 115 3.13 14.38 5.90
CA GLU A 115 4.36 15.10 6.26
C GLU A 115 5.28 14.21 7.10
N TRP A 116 4.78 13.58 8.16
CA TRP A 116 5.55 12.72 9.05
C TRP A 116 6.18 11.52 8.35
N VAL A 117 5.47 10.90 7.39
CA VAL A 117 6.01 9.79 6.60
C VAL A 117 7.08 10.29 5.62
N GLY A 118 6.84 11.45 4.99
CA GLY A 118 7.73 12.05 3.99
C GLY A 118 8.97 12.76 4.55
N LEU A 119 8.97 13.16 5.82
CA LEU A 119 10.12 13.78 6.49
C LEU A 119 11.30 12.80 6.51
N ARG A 120 12.35 13.08 5.74
CA ARG A 120 13.54 12.21 5.60
C ARG A 120 14.31 12.09 6.92
#